data_AF-A0A1L3I032-F1
#
_entry.id   AF-A0A1L3I032-F1
#
_cell.length_a   1.000
_cell.length_b   1.000
_cell.length_c   1.000
_cell.angle_alpha   90.00
_cell.angle_beta   90.00
_cell.angle_gamma   90.00
#
_symmetry.space_group_name_H-M   'P 1'
#
loop_
_entity.id
_entity.type
_entity.pdbx_description
1 polymer ?
#
loop_
_entity_poly.entity_id
_entity_poly.type
_entity_poly.pdbx_seq_one_letter_code
_entity_poly.pdbx_strand_id
1 'polypeptide(L)'
;MTLLKRLAAVLVLLVSLPAFAHAACTATNNTEYSAAIAHGHAYTKHSAEFVHGKVIDGLAFPDPTIANADEFATFLLGIMNAPTESKALANSRYAYWHTPTGTVIITNDNANDCGTAFRPLTGKTYYDNLS
;
A
#
# COMPACT_ATOMS: atom_id res chain seq x y z
N MET A 1 -38.69 3.05 -64.91
CA MET A 1 -37.61 2.08 -64.61
C MET A 1 -36.31 2.86 -64.69
N THR A 2 -35.45 3.02 -63.69
CA THR A 2 -35.19 2.17 -62.51
C THR A 2 -34.54 3.03 -61.42
N LEU A 3 -34.98 2.78 -60.19
CA LEU A 3 -34.52 3.35 -58.93
C LEU A 3 -33.13 2.78 -58.59
N LEU A 4 -32.16 3.59 -58.13
CA LEU A 4 -31.12 3.07 -57.23
C LEU A 4 -30.54 4.17 -56.35
N LYS A 5 -31.16 4.35 -55.18
CA LYS A 5 -30.58 5.05 -54.02
C LYS A 5 -29.40 4.21 -53.51
N ARG A 6 -28.19 4.77 -53.51
CA ARG A 6 -27.05 4.17 -52.79
C ARG A 6 -26.98 4.82 -51.41
N LEU A 7 -27.42 4.08 -50.39
CA LEU A 7 -27.09 4.37 -49.00
C LEU A 7 -25.59 4.14 -48.80
N ALA A 8 -24.87 5.18 -48.40
CA ALA A 8 -23.55 5.02 -47.80
C ALA A 8 -23.76 4.69 -46.32
N ALA A 9 -23.48 3.45 -45.93
CA ALA A 9 -23.43 3.05 -44.53
C ALA A 9 -22.15 3.63 -43.91
N VAL A 10 -22.30 4.56 -42.97
CA VAL A 10 -21.20 5.07 -42.14
C VAL A 10 -20.91 4.02 -41.08
N LEU A 11 -19.85 3.23 -41.30
CA LEU A 11 -19.33 2.31 -40.29
C LEU A 11 -18.55 3.13 -39.25
N VAL A 12 -19.23 3.48 -38.14
CA VAL A 12 -18.58 4.07 -36.97
C VAL A 12 -17.81 2.95 -36.26
N LEU A 13 -16.49 2.93 -36.42
CA LEU A 13 -15.60 2.06 -35.68
C LEU A 13 -15.48 2.62 -34.24
N LEU A 14 -16.30 2.12 -33.33
CA LEU A 14 -16.16 2.38 -31.89
C LEU A 14 -14.89 1.70 -31.41
N VAL A 15 -13.78 2.44 -31.37
CA VAL A 15 -12.56 1.99 -30.69
C VAL A 15 -12.82 2.11 -29.19
N SER A 16 -13.32 1.03 -28.58
CA SER A 16 -13.35 0.91 -27.13
C SER A 16 -11.90 0.76 -26.64
N LEU A 17 -11.25 1.88 -26.35
CA LEU A 17 -10.02 1.86 -25.57
C LEU A 17 -10.39 1.28 -24.19
N PRO A 18 -9.73 0.20 -23.72
CA PRO A 18 -9.93 -0.22 -22.35
C PRO A 18 -9.51 0.96 -21.47
N ALA A 19 -10.42 1.42 -20.62
CA ALA A 19 -10.03 2.26 -19.51
C ALA A 19 -8.94 1.49 -18.76
N PHE A 20 -7.73 2.04 -18.70
CA PHE A 20 -6.65 1.47 -17.91
C PHE A 20 -7.11 1.49 -16.44
N ALA A 21 -7.75 0.40 -16.01
CA ALA A 21 -7.95 0.13 -14.61
C ALA A 21 -6.54 0.07 -14.02
N HIS A 22 -6.23 1.01 -13.13
CA HIS A 22 -5.01 0.94 -12.35
C HIS A 22 -5.06 -0.40 -11.61
N ALA A 23 -4.08 -1.27 -11.87
CA ALA A 23 -4.12 -2.64 -11.41
C ALA A 23 -4.24 -2.65 -9.88
N ALA A 24 -5.37 -3.15 -9.38
CA ALA A 24 -5.61 -3.36 -7.96
C ALA A 24 -4.51 -4.25 -7.35
N CYS A 25 -4.37 -4.18 -6.03
CA CYS A 25 -3.47 -5.04 -5.30
C CYS A 25 -3.77 -6.52 -5.60
N THR A 26 -2.73 -7.32 -5.86
CA THR A 26 -2.86 -8.77 -6.10
C THR A 26 -2.45 -9.60 -4.89
N ALA A 27 -2.04 -8.97 -3.79
CA ALA A 27 -1.63 -9.67 -2.59
C ALA A 27 -2.80 -10.37 -1.92
N THR A 28 -2.56 -11.59 -1.46
CA THR A 28 -3.55 -12.47 -0.83
C THR A 28 -3.13 -12.92 0.58
N ASN A 29 -1.89 -12.63 0.97
CA ASN A 29 -1.30 -13.00 2.24
C ASN A 29 -0.26 -11.95 2.69
N ASN A 30 0.13 -12.00 3.97
CA ASN A 30 1.06 -11.03 4.56
C ASN A 30 2.42 -10.96 3.83
N THR A 31 2.92 -12.08 3.31
CA THR A 31 4.18 -12.10 2.54
C THR A 31 4.06 -11.28 1.27
N GLU A 32 2.96 -11.41 0.54
CA GLU A 32 2.70 -10.64 -0.67
C GLU A 32 2.44 -9.15 -0.36
N TYR A 33 1.68 -8.83 0.69
CA TYR A 33 1.45 -7.43 1.08
C TYR A 33 2.74 -6.73 1.50
N SER A 34 3.54 -7.38 2.36
CA SER A 34 4.80 -6.80 2.84
C SER A 34 5.77 -6.53 1.70
N ALA A 35 5.91 -7.45 0.74
CA ALA A 35 6.71 -7.26 -0.45
C ALA A 35 6.16 -6.10 -1.32
N ALA A 36 4.87 -6.11 -1.63
CA ALA A 36 4.25 -5.08 -2.47
C ALA A 36 4.39 -3.67 -1.86
N ILE A 37 4.17 -3.53 -0.55
CA ILE A 37 4.32 -2.25 0.16
C ILE A 37 5.77 -1.79 0.15
N ALA A 38 6.72 -2.70 0.44
CA ALA A 38 8.13 -2.34 0.57
C ALA A 38 8.77 -1.97 -0.78
N HIS A 39 8.45 -2.71 -1.86
CA HIS A 39 8.91 -2.40 -3.21
C HIS A 39 8.08 -1.33 -3.92
N GLY A 40 6.95 -0.94 -3.34
CA GLY A 40 6.20 0.25 -3.70
C GLY A 40 6.85 1.53 -3.19
N HIS A 41 6.04 2.56 -2.92
CA HIS A 41 6.56 3.86 -2.53
C HIS A 41 6.94 3.98 -1.06
N ALA A 42 6.52 3.04 -0.20
CA ALA A 42 6.65 3.16 1.25
C ALA A 42 8.13 3.24 1.68
N TYR A 43 8.99 2.33 1.22
CA TYR A 43 10.39 2.32 1.61
C TYR A 43 11.12 3.60 1.18
N THR A 44 10.99 3.97 -0.10
CA THR A 44 11.63 5.17 -0.65
C THR A 44 11.22 6.43 0.12
N LYS A 45 9.95 6.51 0.54
CA LYS A 45 9.40 7.68 1.24
C LYS A 45 9.76 7.72 2.73
N HIS A 46 9.82 6.57 3.39
CA HIS A 46 9.84 6.48 4.86
C HIS A 46 11.11 5.85 5.43
N SER A 47 12.05 5.38 4.62
CA SER A 47 13.30 4.72 5.08
C SER A 47 14.08 5.49 6.15
N ALA A 48 14.09 6.83 6.09
CA ALA A 48 14.75 7.68 7.09
C ALA A 48 14.16 7.59 8.51
N GLU A 49 12.96 7.03 8.66
CA GLU A 49 12.31 6.78 9.94
C GLU A 49 12.81 5.48 10.60
N PHE A 50 13.37 4.56 9.81
CA PHE A 50 13.83 3.22 10.20
C PHE A 50 15.36 3.13 10.29
N VAL A 51 15.98 4.19 10.81
CA VAL A 51 17.42 4.26 11.09
C VAL A 51 17.63 3.96 12.57
N HIS A 52 18.60 3.10 12.90
CA HIS A 52 18.91 2.74 14.28
C HIS A 52 19.07 3.99 15.16
N GLY A 53 18.38 4.04 16.29
CA GLY A 53 18.41 5.17 17.23
C GLY A 53 17.60 6.39 16.80
N LYS A 54 16.97 6.40 15.60
CA LYS A 54 16.09 7.49 15.17
C LYS A 54 14.89 7.59 16.10
N VAL A 55 14.76 8.73 16.80
CA VAL A 55 13.65 9.00 17.70
C VAL A 55 12.47 9.63 16.95
N ILE A 56 11.29 9.03 17.08
CA ILE A 56 9.99 9.54 16.63
C ILE A 56 8.99 9.30 17.76
N ASP A 57 8.20 10.31 18.11
CA ASP A 57 7.25 10.25 19.24
C ASP A 57 7.87 9.71 20.55
N GLY A 58 9.08 10.19 20.88
CA GLY A 58 9.82 9.74 22.07
C GLY A 58 10.37 8.30 22.01
N LEU A 59 10.11 7.56 20.93
CA LEU A 59 10.56 6.18 20.75
C LEU A 59 11.75 6.11 19.78
N ALA A 60 12.89 5.63 20.25
CA ALA A 60 14.02 5.30 19.38
C ALA A 60 13.72 4.04 18.56
N PHE A 61 14.09 4.03 17.28
CA PHE A 61 14.03 2.79 16.50
C PHE A 61 15.03 1.77 17.07
N PRO A 62 14.57 0.61 17.57
CA PRO A 62 15.42 -0.29 18.34
C PRO A 62 16.31 -1.17 17.46
N ASP A 63 15.84 -1.48 16.25
CA ASP A 63 16.48 -2.44 15.35
C ASP A 63 17.65 -1.81 14.60
N PRO A 64 18.53 -2.62 13.98
CA PRO A 64 19.48 -2.12 12.99
C PRO A 64 18.78 -1.30 11.90
N THR A 65 19.49 -0.34 11.33
CA THR A 65 18.99 0.46 10.20
C THR A 65 18.55 -0.44 9.05
N ILE A 66 17.31 -0.25 8.58
CA ILE A 66 16.77 -1.00 7.43
C ILE A 66 17.36 -0.41 6.14
N ALA A 67 18.26 -1.17 5.51
CA ALA A 67 19.13 -0.66 4.45
C ALA A 67 18.54 -0.75 3.04
N ASN A 68 17.47 -1.53 2.84
CA ASN A 68 16.84 -1.73 1.54
C ASN A 68 15.38 -2.20 1.66
N ALA A 69 14.69 -2.29 0.52
CA ALA A 69 13.30 -2.72 0.45
C ALA A 69 13.09 -4.19 0.88
N ASP A 70 14.03 -5.10 0.65
CA ASP A 70 13.88 -6.52 1.03
C ASP A 70 13.93 -6.69 2.56
N GLU A 71 14.85 -5.98 3.23
CA GLU A 71 14.90 -5.90 4.68
C GLU A 71 13.63 -5.24 5.24
N PHE A 72 13.12 -4.21 4.56
CA PHE A 72 11.86 -3.58 4.95
C PHE A 72 10.69 -4.55 4.82
N ALA A 73 10.58 -5.29 3.72
CA ALA A 73 9.55 -6.32 3.54
C ALA A 73 9.59 -7.37 4.65
N THR A 74 10.79 -7.86 5.00
CA THR A 74 11.00 -8.83 6.09
C THR A 74 10.52 -8.27 7.43
N PHE A 75 10.86 -7.01 7.71
CA PHE A 75 10.42 -6.30 8.91
C PHE A 75 8.88 -6.13 8.96
N LEU A 76 8.27 -5.71 7.85
CA LEU A 76 6.82 -5.56 7.74
C LEU A 76 6.10 -6.90 7.92
N LEU A 77 6.60 -7.97 7.31
CA LEU A 77 6.04 -9.32 7.46
C LEU A 77 6.03 -9.75 8.93
N GLY A 78 7.10 -9.51 9.67
CA GLY A 78 7.18 -9.80 11.11
C GLY A 78 6.07 -9.10 11.88
N ILE A 79 5.84 -7.81 11.61
CA ILE A 79 4.77 -7.03 12.24
C ILE A 79 3.38 -7.55 11.85
N MET A 80 3.13 -7.83 10.57
CA MET A 80 1.81 -8.29 10.12
C MET A 80 1.45 -9.68 10.67
N ASN A 81 2.45 -10.52 10.95
CA ASN A 81 2.26 -11.85 11.54
C ASN A 81 2.07 -11.81 13.06
N ALA A 82 2.61 -10.80 13.74
CA ALA A 82 2.52 -10.64 15.19
C ALA A 82 2.34 -9.16 15.58
N PRO A 83 1.23 -8.52 15.19
CA PRO A 83 0.99 -7.13 15.52
C PRO A 83 0.72 -6.97 17.02
N THR A 84 0.99 -5.78 17.56
CA THR A 84 0.46 -5.43 18.88
C THR A 84 -1.06 -5.28 18.82
N GLU A 85 -1.55 -4.55 17.81
CA GLU A 85 -2.97 -4.35 17.57
C GLU A 85 -3.24 -4.34 16.07
N SER A 86 -4.45 -4.73 15.67
CA SER A 86 -4.90 -4.57 14.30
C SER A 86 -6.39 -4.27 14.23
N LYS A 87 -6.82 -3.59 13.16
CA LYS A 87 -8.24 -3.30 12.91
C LYS A 87 -8.54 -3.16 11.43
N ALA A 88 -9.75 -3.55 11.05
CA ALA A 88 -10.30 -3.21 9.74
C ALA A 88 -10.61 -1.71 9.67
N LEU A 89 -10.41 -1.13 8.49
CA LEU A 89 -10.75 0.25 8.15
C LEU A 89 -11.73 0.25 6.98
N ALA A 90 -12.32 1.41 6.69
CA ALA A 90 -13.13 1.60 5.50
C ALA A 90 -12.32 1.48 4.20
N ASN A 91 -13.02 1.16 3.11
CA ASN A 91 -12.50 1.09 1.73
C ASN A 91 -11.45 0.00 1.49
N SER A 92 -11.71 -1.22 1.96
CA SER A 92 -10.84 -2.40 1.79
C SER A 92 -9.43 -2.18 2.34
N ARG A 93 -9.35 -1.54 3.50
CA ARG A 93 -8.09 -1.29 4.20
C ARG A 93 -8.05 -2.03 5.52
N TYR A 94 -6.85 -2.41 5.93
CA TYR A 94 -6.61 -3.04 7.22
C TYR A 94 -5.34 -2.45 7.84
N ALA A 95 -5.41 -2.10 9.12
CA ALA A 95 -4.31 -1.46 9.83
C ALA A 95 -3.69 -2.41 10.84
N TYR A 96 -2.37 -2.37 10.94
CA TYR A 96 -1.56 -3.05 11.95
C TYR A 96 -0.75 -2.00 12.71
N TRP A 97 -0.60 -2.20 14.00
CA TRP A 97 0.22 -1.40 14.88
C TRP A 97 1.26 -2.27 15.59
N HIS A 98 2.49 -1.78 15.65
CA HIS A 98 3.57 -2.41 16.40
C HIS A 98 4.16 -1.41 17.39
N THR A 99 3.80 -1.56 18.66
CA THR A 99 4.26 -0.70 19.75
C THR A 99 5.79 -0.66 19.89
N PRO A 100 6.53 -1.79 19.82
CA PRO A 100 7.98 -1.77 20.05
C PRO A 100 8.76 -0.88 19.08
N THR A 101 8.28 -0.70 17.85
CA THR A 101 8.95 0.10 16.81
C THR A 101 8.20 1.41 16.50
N GLY A 102 6.98 1.57 17.01
CA GLY A 102 6.09 2.68 16.69
C GLY A 102 5.69 2.69 15.21
N THR A 103 5.51 1.50 14.62
CA THR A 103 5.24 1.35 13.19
C THR A 103 3.76 1.10 12.95
N VAL A 104 3.20 1.81 11.99
CA VAL A 104 1.89 1.52 11.41
C VAL A 104 2.06 0.90 10.03
N ILE A 105 1.27 -0.11 9.73
CA ILE A 105 1.11 -0.69 8.38
C ILE A 105 -0.36 -0.56 8.02
N ILE A 106 -0.65 -0.06 6.83
CA ILE A 106 -2.02 0.02 6.30
C ILE A 106 -2.01 -0.70 4.96
N THR A 107 -2.70 -1.83 4.87
CA THR A 107 -2.96 -2.50 3.58
C THR A 107 -4.15 -1.85 2.89
N ASN A 108 -4.18 -1.91 1.55
CA ASN A 108 -5.27 -1.40 0.73
C ASN A 108 -5.37 -2.21 -0.57
N ASP A 109 -6.46 -2.95 -0.74
CA ASP A 109 -6.67 -3.83 -1.90
C ASP A 109 -6.85 -3.04 -3.20
N ASN A 110 -7.20 -1.76 -3.08
CA ASN A 110 -7.45 -0.87 -4.21
C ASN A 110 -6.21 -0.05 -4.60
N ALA A 111 -5.07 -0.23 -3.91
CA ALA A 111 -3.83 0.47 -4.22
C ALA A 111 -2.87 -0.43 -4.99
N ASN A 112 -2.18 0.11 -5.99
CA ASN A 112 -1.23 -0.64 -6.83
C ASN A 112 -0.07 -1.23 -6.01
N ASP A 113 0.38 -0.53 -4.97
CA ASP A 113 1.43 -0.95 -4.04
C ASP A 113 0.87 -1.61 -2.77
N CYS A 114 -0.42 -1.98 -2.78
CA CYS A 114 -1.10 -2.72 -1.73
C CYS A 114 -1.13 -2.04 -0.35
N GLY A 115 -0.65 -0.79 -0.20
CA GLY A 115 -0.66 -0.10 1.09
C GLY A 115 0.52 0.84 1.36
N THR A 116 0.77 1.09 2.65
CA THR A 116 1.91 1.87 3.13
C THR A 116 2.36 1.40 4.51
N ALA A 117 3.59 1.71 4.89
CA ALA A 117 4.10 1.49 6.24
C ALA A 117 5.09 2.60 6.62
N PHE A 118 4.99 3.10 7.85
CA PHE A 118 5.80 4.21 8.35
C PHE A 118 5.72 4.33 9.88
N ARG A 119 6.51 5.23 10.46
CA ARG A 119 6.46 5.59 11.89
C ARG A 119 5.83 6.98 12.03
N PRO A 120 4.55 7.09 12.42
CA PRO A 120 3.87 8.38 12.49
C PRO A 120 4.44 9.29 13.58
N LEU A 121 4.44 10.60 13.34
CA LEU A 121 4.96 11.59 14.30
C LEU A 121 4.18 11.64 15.63
N THR A 122 2.91 11.22 15.62
CA THR A 122 2.04 11.13 16.80
C THR A 122 1.85 9.70 17.28
N GLY A 123 2.72 8.78 16.84
CA GLY A 123 2.77 7.38 17.29
C GLY A 123 1.41 6.70 17.30
N LYS A 124 1.06 6.11 18.45
CA LYS A 124 -0.17 5.32 18.61
C LYS A 124 -1.43 6.14 18.37
N THR A 125 -1.42 7.44 18.67
CA THR A 125 -2.56 8.33 18.39
C THR A 125 -2.90 8.39 16.90
N TYR A 126 -1.92 8.32 16.00
CA TYR A 126 -2.20 8.23 14.57
C TYR A 126 -3.01 6.97 14.24
N TYR A 127 -2.57 5.80 14.74
CA TYR A 127 -3.25 4.54 14.52
C TYR A 127 -4.66 4.52 15.12
N ASP A 128 -4.82 5.02 16.33
CA ASP A 128 -6.12 5.05 17.02
C ASP A 128 -7.17 5.84 16.24
N ASN A 129 -6.75 6.93 15.58
CA ASN A 129 -7.61 7.79 14.77
C ASN A 129 -7.88 7.28 13.34
N LEU A 130 -7.29 6.15 12.92
CA LEU A 130 -7.59 5.56 11.61
C LEU A 130 -9.04 5.06 11.55
N SER A 131 -9.75 5.45 10.49
CA SER A 131 -11.09 5.00 10.11
C SER A 131 -11.11 4.48 8.68
#